data_AF-A0AAJ1FUV8-F1
#
_entry.id   AF-A0AAJ1FUV8-F1
#
_cell.length_a   1.000
_cell.length_b   1.000
_cell.length_c   1.000
_cell.angle_alpha   90.00
_cell.angle_beta   90.00
_cell.angle_gamma   90.00
#
_symmetry.space_group_name_H-M   'P 1'
#
loop_
_entity.id
_entity.type
_entity.pdbx_description
1 polymer ?
#
loop_
_entity_poly.entity_id
_entity_poly.type
_entity_poly.pdbx_seq_one_letter_code
_entity_poly.pdbx_strand_id
1 'polypeptide(L)'
;MTTTKKGVKFPSSIKLVLFLVLFTASALLTMFQPIWANIPLNIIIPALLLMFMEMVFFERLKLSTLICMRLLVVVTVFGLFSGPTCVKIVLVLWMINILEATITDLSKKHYLNAITGFVLTLSLFTFFTQQNLSSWNGVYYSLFFNGTVGTICWIISYTLWNWDFVSYDFPPSIAKLHLAVLASPIVGALITSNPGLWFILRGNSLTTAGVTEIAFKKKIDKSLESERMTNFVEKVHTFPVQLTLMILNVLLVAVPALVL
;
A
#
# COMPACT_ATOMS: atom_id res chain seq x y z
N MET A 1 28.33 -14.93 35.32
CA MET A 1 28.02 -13.55 34.88
C MET A 1 27.92 -13.54 33.35
N THR A 2 26.73 -13.72 32.81
CA THR A 2 26.45 -13.59 31.38
C THR A 2 26.21 -12.11 31.07
N THR A 3 27.25 -11.42 30.59
CA THR A 3 27.14 -10.06 30.06
C THR A 3 26.27 -10.10 28.81
N THR A 4 24.97 -9.80 28.96
CA THR A 4 24.09 -9.50 27.85
C THR A 4 24.64 -8.25 27.16
N LYS A 5 25.21 -8.42 25.96
CA LYS A 5 25.56 -7.30 25.07
C LYS A 5 24.32 -6.41 24.95
N LYS A 6 24.38 -5.20 25.53
CA LYS A 6 23.38 -4.15 25.30
C LYS A 6 23.43 -3.85 23.80
N GLY A 7 22.53 -4.48 23.03
CA GLY A 7 22.37 -4.21 21.61
C GLY A 7 22.14 -2.70 21.41
N VAL A 8 22.77 -2.14 20.39
CA VAL A 8 22.64 -0.73 20.03
C VAL A 8 21.15 -0.41 19.84
N LYS A 9 20.58 0.43 20.70
CA LYS A 9 19.19 0.87 20.59
C LYS A 9 19.12 2.04 19.63
N PHE A 10 18.68 1.77 18.39
CA PHE A 10 18.42 2.85 17.44
C PHE A 10 17.21 3.69 17.86
N PRO A 11 17.24 5.02 17.63
CA PRO A 11 16.07 5.88 17.72
C PRO A 11 14.92 5.40 16.82
N SER A 12 13.69 5.68 17.23
CA SER A 12 12.47 5.32 16.49
C SER A 12 12.45 5.86 15.05
N SER A 13 13.01 7.07 14.82
CA SER A 13 13.16 7.64 13.47
C SER A 13 14.12 6.84 12.58
N ILE A 14 15.26 6.39 13.11
CA ILE A 14 16.21 5.56 12.34
C ILE A 14 15.56 4.22 11.99
N LYS A 15 14.82 3.60 12.91
CA LYS A 15 14.07 2.37 12.61
C LYS A 15 13.04 2.58 11.51
N LEU A 16 12.33 3.70 11.52
CA LEU A 16 11.37 4.03 10.45
C LEU A 16 12.07 4.12 9.09
N VAL A 17 13.24 4.76 9.02
CA VAL A 17 14.06 4.81 7.79
C VAL A 17 14.52 3.42 7.36
N LEU A 18 14.92 2.56 8.30
CA LEU A 18 15.29 1.17 7.98
C LEU A 18 14.10 0.38 7.41
N PHE A 19 12.90 0.55 7.96
CA PHE A 19 11.69 -0.06 7.40
C PHE A 19 11.38 0.49 6.01
N LEU A 20 11.52 1.81 5.79
CA LEU A 20 11.35 2.41 4.47
C LEU A 20 12.32 1.79 3.45
N VAL A 21 13.62 1.71 3.78
CA VAL A 21 14.62 1.09 2.91
C VAL A 21 14.27 -0.38 2.64
N LEU A 22 13.91 -1.14 3.67
CA LEU A 22 13.51 -2.54 3.52
C LEU A 22 12.32 -2.71 2.58
N PHE A 23 11.25 -1.92 2.79
CA PHE A 23 10.04 -2.01 1.98
C PHE A 23 10.27 -1.56 0.54
N THR A 24 11.03 -0.48 0.34
CA THR A 24 11.37 0.00 -1.00
C THR A 24 12.27 -0.98 -1.74
N ALA A 25 13.32 -1.49 -1.09
CA ALA A 25 14.24 -2.44 -1.69
C ALA A 25 13.53 -3.75 -2.06
N SER A 26 12.71 -4.29 -1.16
CA SER A 26 11.88 -5.47 -1.45
C SER A 26 10.95 -5.20 -2.63
N ALA A 27 10.24 -4.07 -2.62
CA ALA A 27 9.32 -3.71 -3.69
C ALA A 27 9.99 -3.59 -5.06
N LEU A 28 11.18 -2.98 -5.12
CA LEU A 28 12.00 -2.85 -6.33
C LEU A 28 12.61 -4.19 -6.79
N LEU A 29 13.03 -5.05 -5.85
CA LEU A 29 13.55 -6.38 -6.21
C LEU A 29 12.45 -7.27 -6.80
N THR A 30 11.21 -7.08 -6.38
CA THR A 30 10.07 -7.90 -6.80
C THR A 30 9.15 -7.22 -7.82
N MET A 31 9.43 -5.98 -8.26
CA MET A 31 8.57 -5.27 -9.24
C MET A 31 8.73 -5.83 -10.65
N PHE A 32 9.97 -6.11 -11.05
CA PHE A 32 10.24 -6.87 -12.24
C PHE A 32 9.92 -8.33 -11.89
N GLN A 33 9.66 -9.16 -12.88
CA GLN A 33 9.60 -10.60 -12.67
C GLN A 33 10.94 -11.29 -13.00
N PRO A 34 12.02 -11.08 -12.22
CA PRO A 34 12.81 -12.22 -11.81
C PRO A 34 11.93 -13.03 -10.86
N ILE A 35 11.40 -14.13 -11.37
CA ILE A 35 10.65 -15.14 -10.62
C ILE A 35 11.35 -15.47 -9.28
N TRP A 36 12.69 -15.44 -9.27
CA TRP A 36 13.52 -15.77 -8.12
C TRP A 36 13.35 -14.88 -6.89
N ALA A 37 13.02 -13.58 -7.03
CA ALA A 37 12.81 -12.69 -5.87
C ALA A 37 11.32 -12.63 -5.50
N ASN A 38 10.46 -12.56 -6.52
CA ASN A 38 9.02 -12.41 -6.33
C ASN A 38 8.40 -13.64 -5.66
N ILE A 39 8.71 -14.86 -6.12
CA ILE A 39 8.15 -16.08 -5.53
C ILE A 39 8.54 -16.23 -4.05
N PRO A 40 9.82 -16.19 -3.65
CA PRO A 40 10.18 -16.37 -2.24
C PRO A 40 9.59 -15.28 -1.34
N LEU A 41 9.71 -14.01 -1.73
CA LEU A 41 9.34 -12.88 -0.85
C LEU A 41 7.85 -12.59 -0.82
N ASN A 42 7.15 -12.66 -1.96
CA ASN A 42 5.74 -12.26 -2.06
C ASN A 42 4.76 -13.43 -2.15
N ILE A 43 5.24 -14.68 -2.21
CA ILE A 43 4.38 -15.87 -2.24
C ILE A 43 4.75 -16.84 -1.13
N ILE A 44 5.98 -17.37 -1.12
CA ILE A 44 6.38 -18.43 -0.18
C ILE A 44 6.34 -17.92 1.27
N ILE A 45 7.05 -16.83 1.60
CA ILE A 45 7.07 -16.30 2.97
C ILE A 45 5.65 -15.94 3.46
N PRO A 46 4.84 -15.17 2.71
CA PRO A 46 3.43 -14.94 3.04
C PRO A 46 2.62 -16.22 3.26
N ALA A 47 2.77 -17.24 2.40
CA ALA A 47 2.03 -18.49 2.52
C ALA A 47 2.45 -19.28 3.77
N LEU A 48 3.74 -19.30 4.10
CA LEU A 48 4.25 -19.89 5.34
C LEU A 48 3.64 -19.18 6.56
N LEU A 49 3.60 -17.85 6.57
CA LEU A 49 2.94 -17.11 7.66
C LEU A 49 1.44 -17.46 7.73
N LEU A 50 0.75 -17.56 6.58
CA LEU A 50 -0.66 -17.95 6.54
C LEU A 50 -0.93 -19.30 7.21
N MET A 51 -0.02 -20.26 7.04
CA MET A 51 -0.13 -21.62 7.58
C MET A 51 0.30 -21.71 9.04
N PHE A 52 1.34 -20.98 9.44
CA PHE A 52 2.04 -21.22 10.72
C PHE A 52 1.82 -20.14 11.77
N MET A 53 1.26 -18.97 11.43
CA MET A 53 1.01 -17.90 12.40
C MET A 53 -0.47 -17.73 12.69
N GLU A 54 -0.78 -17.52 13.97
CA GLU A 54 -2.11 -17.08 14.38
C GLU A 54 -2.32 -15.64 13.90
N MET A 55 -3.40 -15.42 13.16
CA MET A 55 -3.77 -14.13 12.60
C MET A 55 -5.25 -13.89 12.83
N VAL A 56 -5.60 -12.62 13.02
CA VAL A 56 -7.01 -12.22 13.00
C VAL A 56 -7.56 -12.35 11.58
N PHE A 57 -8.88 -12.53 11.45
CA PHE A 57 -9.55 -12.75 10.16
C PHE A 57 -9.13 -11.73 9.09
N PHE A 58 -9.04 -10.46 9.47
CA PHE A 58 -8.65 -9.37 8.57
C PHE A 58 -7.22 -9.49 8.04
N GLU A 59 -6.25 -9.85 8.89
CA GLU A 59 -4.86 -10.10 8.50
C GLU A 59 -4.79 -11.27 7.51
N ARG A 60 -5.54 -12.34 7.77
CA ARG A 60 -5.62 -13.52 6.91
C ARG A 60 -6.23 -13.20 5.54
N LEU A 61 -7.33 -12.44 5.51
CA LEU A 61 -7.98 -12.03 4.26
C LEU A 61 -7.03 -11.19 3.40
N LYS A 62 -6.43 -10.15 3.99
CA LYS A 62 -5.50 -9.26 3.28
C LYS A 62 -4.30 -10.01 2.70
N LEU A 63 -3.65 -10.84 3.52
CA LEU A 63 -2.48 -11.59 3.09
C LEU A 63 -2.84 -12.60 1.99
N SER A 64 -4.00 -13.24 2.07
CA SER A 64 -4.50 -14.15 1.02
C SER A 64 -4.75 -13.42 -0.29
N THR A 65 -5.43 -12.27 -0.26
CA THR A 65 -5.70 -11.45 -1.47
C THR A 65 -4.39 -11.01 -2.14
N LEU A 66 -3.39 -10.62 -1.35
CA LEU A 66 -2.07 -10.25 -1.86
C LEU A 66 -1.37 -11.44 -2.53
N ILE A 67 -1.38 -12.63 -1.92
CA ILE A 67 -0.78 -13.83 -2.51
C ILE A 67 -1.50 -14.22 -3.81
N CYS A 68 -2.83 -14.22 -3.82
CA CYS A 68 -3.62 -14.53 -5.01
C CYS A 68 -3.30 -13.57 -6.16
N MET A 69 -3.19 -12.27 -5.86
CA MET A 69 -2.76 -11.27 -6.85
C MET A 69 -1.37 -11.60 -7.39
N ARG A 70 -0.41 -12.01 -6.54
CA ARG A 70 0.96 -12.33 -6.95
C ARG A 70 1.04 -13.59 -7.80
N LEU A 71 0.31 -14.63 -7.43
CA LEU A 71 0.18 -15.86 -8.22
C LEU A 71 -0.37 -15.55 -9.62
N LEU A 72 -1.40 -14.71 -9.73
CA LEU A 72 -1.95 -14.31 -11.02
C LEU A 72 -0.89 -13.63 -11.90
N VAL A 73 -0.10 -12.69 -11.35
CA VAL A 73 0.96 -12.04 -12.12
C VAL A 73 2.03 -13.05 -12.54
N VAL A 74 2.44 -13.96 -11.67
CA VAL A 74 3.42 -15.02 -12.00
C VAL A 74 2.93 -15.92 -13.13
N VAL A 75 1.70 -16.44 -13.03
CA VAL A 75 1.08 -17.28 -14.08
C VAL A 75 0.99 -16.51 -15.41
N THR A 76 0.71 -15.21 -15.35
CA THR A 76 0.68 -14.33 -16.54
C THR A 76 2.07 -14.18 -17.17
N VAL A 77 3.13 -14.06 -16.38
CA VAL A 77 4.52 -13.98 -16.89
C VAL A 77 4.96 -15.28 -17.56
N PHE A 78 4.47 -16.43 -17.10
CA PHE A 78 4.70 -17.71 -17.79
C PHE A 78 3.88 -17.89 -19.08
N GLY A 79 3.12 -16.87 -19.51
CA GLY A 79 2.30 -16.93 -20.73
C GLY A 79 1.05 -17.78 -20.59
N LEU A 80 0.70 -18.20 -19.37
CA LEU A 80 -0.49 -19.02 -19.10
C LEU A 80 -1.77 -18.18 -18.95
N PHE A 81 -1.63 -16.85 -18.92
CA PHE A 81 -2.75 -15.92 -18.79
C PHE A 81 -2.49 -14.62 -19.56
N SER A 82 -3.55 -13.96 -20.02
CA SER A 82 -3.45 -12.71 -20.78
C SER A 82 -2.99 -11.55 -19.91
N GLY A 83 -1.91 -10.89 -20.31
CA GLY A 83 -1.37 -9.69 -19.66
C GLY A 83 -2.40 -8.58 -19.42
N PRO A 84 -3.08 -8.09 -20.47
CA PRO A 84 -4.15 -7.10 -20.33
C PRO A 84 -5.27 -7.53 -19.37
N THR A 85 -5.67 -8.80 -19.41
CA THR A 85 -6.70 -9.33 -18.51
C THR A 85 -6.20 -9.39 -17.06
N CYS A 86 -4.94 -9.80 -16.85
CA CYS A 86 -4.31 -9.79 -15.52
C CYS A 86 -4.35 -8.38 -14.91
N VAL A 87 -3.99 -7.35 -15.66
CA VAL A 87 -3.98 -5.97 -15.14
C VAL A 87 -5.39 -5.52 -14.75
N LYS A 88 -6.41 -5.86 -15.54
CA LYS A 88 -7.81 -5.57 -15.20
C LYS A 88 -8.25 -6.26 -13.90
N ILE A 89 -7.91 -7.52 -13.72
CA ILE A 89 -8.22 -8.26 -12.47
C ILE A 89 -7.49 -7.63 -11.28
N VAL A 90 -6.20 -7.28 -11.45
CA VAL A 90 -5.42 -6.58 -10.42
C VAL A 90 -6.09 -5.27 -10.02
N LEU A 91 -6.58 -4.48 -10.97
CA LEU A 91 -7.32 -3.24 -10.70
C LEU A 91 -8.63 -3.50 -9.94
N VAL A 92 -9.36 -4.57 -10.26
CA VAL A 92 -10.57 -4.96 -9.50
C VAL A 92 -10.22 -5.33 -8.06
N LEU A 93 -9.17 -6.11 -7.83
CA LEU A 93 -8.70 -6.44 -6.48
C LEU A 93 -8.23 -5.17 -5.73
N TRP A 94 -7.66 -4.20 -6.42
CA TRP A 94 -7.33 -2.88 -5.87
C TRP A 94 -8.58 -2.11 -5.44
N MET A 95 -9.61 -2.07 -6.27
CA MET A 95 -10.91 -1.47 -5.90
C MET A 95 -11.52 -2.14 -4.67
N ILE A 96 -11.48 -3.48 -4.60
CA ILE A 96 -11.95 -4.23 -3.43
C ILE A 96 -11.16 -3.84 -2.18
N ASN A 97 -9.83 -3.69 -2.27
CA ASN A 97 -9.01 -3.29 -1.14
C ASN A 97 -9.34 -1.87 -0.64
N ILE A 98 -9.64 -0.93 -1.55
CA ILE A 98 -10.08 0.42 -1.18
C ILE A 98 -11.47 0.36 -0.52
N LEU A 99 -12.39 -0.41 -1.11
CA LEU A 99 -13.75 -0.58 -0.59
C LEU A 99 -13.77 -1.23 0.80
N GLU A 100 -12.92 -2.22 1.07
CA GLU A 100 -12.81 -2.86 2.38
C GLU A 100 -12.47 -1.84 3.48
N ALA A 101 -11.45 -1.01 3.24
CA ALA A 101 -11.08 0.08 4.14
C ALA A 101 -12.18 1.15 4.24
N THR A 102 -12.81 1.50 3.11
CA THR A 102 -13.94 2.46 3.05
C THR A 102 -15.13 2.01 3.89
N ILE A 103 -15.51 0.72 3.80
CA ILE A 103 -16.59 0.13 4.58
C ILE A 103 -16.22 0.11 6.07
N THR A 104 -14.96 -0.14 6.39
CA THR A 104 -14.46 -0.09 7.78
C THR A 104 -14.59 1.33 8.35
N ASP A 105 -14.16 2.35 7.61
CA ASP A 105 -14.33 3.75 7.99
C ASP A 105 -15.80 4.12 8.18
N LEU A 106 -16.67 3.67 7.27
CA LEU A 106 -18.11 3.89 7.37
C LEU A 106 -18.68 3.25 8.64
N SER A 107 -18.28 2.02 8.96
CA SER A 107 -18.71 1.31 10.18
C SER A 107 -18.27 2.02 11.46
N LYS A 108 -17.14 2.73 11.42
CA LYS A 108 -16.59 3.52 12.52
C LYS A 108 -17.01 4.99 12.49
N LYS A 109 -17.91 5.37 11.57
CA LYS A 109 -18.45 6.74 11.42
C LYS A 109 -17.40 7.78 10.99
N HIS A 110 -16.30 7.35 10.37
CA HIS A 110 -15.33 8.25 9.73
C HIS A 110 -15.83 8.69 8.35
N TYR A 111 -16.98 9.37 8.32
CA TYR A 111 -17.74 9.61 7.10
C TYR A 111 -16.96 10.38 6.02
N LEU A 112 -16.14 11.36 6.42
CA LEU A 112 -15.37 12.15 5.46
C LEU A 112 -14.38 11.27 4.68
N ASN A 113 -13.66 10.37 5.37
CA ASN A 113 -12.72 9.44 4.73
C ASN A 113 -13.44 8.31 3.96
N ALA A 114 -14.62 7.89 4.43
CA ALA A 114 -15.42 6.91 3.70
C ALA A 114 -15.93 7.49 2.35
N ILE A 115 -16.42 8.74 2.34
CA ILE A 115 -16.89 9.39 1.11
C ILE A 115 -15.76 9.48 0.08
N THR A 116 -14.58 9.92 0.50
CA THR A 116 -13.42 10.02 -0.41
C THR A 116 -12.92 8.64 -0.86
N GLY A 117 -13.03 7.61 -0.02
CA GLY A 117 -12.77 6.22 -0.41
C GLY A 117 -13.69 5.71 -1.52
N PHE A 118 -14.98 6.06 -1.46
CA PHE A 118 -15.91 5.79 -2.56
C PHE A 118 -15.56 6.58 -3.83
N VAL A 119 -15.18 7.85 -3.70
CA VAL A 119 -14.75 8.69 -4.84
C VAL A 119 -13.48 8.10 -5.51
N LEU A 120 -12.50 7.69 -4.72
CA LEU A 120 -11.29 7.01 -5.20
C LEU A 120 -11.63 5.71 -5.95
N THR A 121 -12.50 4.88 -5.37
CA THR A 121 -12.95 3.64 -6.01
C THR A 121 -13.66 3.92 -7.34
N LEU A 122 -14.57 4.90 -7.35
CA LEU A 122 -15.31 5.29 -8.56
C LEU A 122 -14.36 5.79 -9.65
N SER A 123 -13.31 6.53 -9.29
CA SER A 123 -12.30 6.96 -10.27
C SER A 123 -11.56 5.80 -10.93
N LEU A 124 -11.26 4.72 -10.20
CA LEU A 124 -10.66 3.53 -10.81
C LEU A 124 -11.63 2.85 -11.79
N PHE A 125 -12.94 2.90 -11.50
CA PHE A 125 -13.96 2.37 -12.41
C PHE A 125 -14.05 3.18 -13.70
N THR A 126 -13.94 4.51 -13.64
CA THR A 126 -13.93 5.34 -14.86
C THR A 126 -12.67 5.09 -15.70
N PHE A 127 -11.54 4.78 -15.07
CA PHE A 127 -10.32 4.43 -15.80
C PHE A 127 -10.36 3.03 -16.41
N PHE A 128 -11.12 2.09 -15.83
CA PHE A 128 -11.24 0.70 -16.29
C PHE A 128 -11.68 0.57 -17.76
N THR A 129 -12.40 1.55 -18.30
CA THR A 129 -12.90 1.56 -19.68
C THR A 129 -11.93 2.17 -20.68
N GLN A 130 -10.81 2.75 -20.23
CA GLN A 130 -9.83 3.41 -21.10
C GLN A 130 -8.91 2.40 -21.78
N GLN A 131 -8.71 2.57 -23.10
CA GLN A 131 -7.87 1.64 -23.89
C GLN A 131 -6.37 1.73 -23.57
N ASN A 132 -5.88 2.89 -23.12
CA ASN A 132 -4.45 3.14 -22.84
C ASN A 132 -4.09 3.10 -21.34
N LEU A 133 -4.96 2.54 -20.51
CA LEU A 133 -4.80 2.53 -19.05
C LEU A 133 -3.54 1.81 -18.57
N SER A 134 -3.18 0.73 -19.26
CA SER A 134 -2.19 -0.23 -18.79
C SER A 134 -1.25 -0.66 -19.90
N SER A 135 0.04 -0.68 -19.61
CA SER A 135 1.02 -1.40 -20.41
C SER A 135 1.48 -2.65 -19.66
N TRP A 136 1.21 -3.81 -20.24
CA TRP A 136 1.86 -5.06 -19.86
C TRP A 136 3.18 -5.16 -20.65
N ASN A 137 4.30 -5.19 -19.94
CA ASN A 137 5.65 -5.18 -20.53
C ASN A 137 6.27 -6.59 -20.57
N GLY A 138 5.45 -7.65 -20.49
CA GLY A 138 5.92 -9.04 -20.43
C GLY A 138 6.32 -9.49 -19.02
N VAL A 139 7.13 -8.69 -18.35
CA VAL A 139 7.70 -8.99 -17.02
C VAL A 139 7.16 -8.12 -15.88
N TYR A 140 6.38 -7.09 -16.18
CA TYR A 140 5.69 -6.24 -15.20
C TYR A 140 4.55 -5.48 -15.89
N TYR A 141 3.74 -4.77 -15.11
CA TYR A 141 2.73 -3.85 -15.61
C TYR A 141 2.95 -2.43 -15.08
N SER A 142 2.55 -1.44 -15.87
CA SER A 142 2.44 -0.04 -15.45
C SER A 142 1.06 0.53 -15.77
N LEU A 143 0.57 1.42 -14.90
CA LEU A 143 -0.75 2.03 -14.97
C LEU A 143 -0.64 3.54 -15.07
N PHE A 144 -1.22 4.15 -16.10
CA PHE A 144 -1.25 5.60 -16.25
C PHE A 144 -2.70 6.08 -16.35
N PHE A 145 -3.08 6.99 -15.46
CA PHE A 145 -4.40 7.62 -15.45
C PHE A 145 -4.32 8.95 -16.16
N ASN A 146 -4.67 8.96 -17.46
CA ASN A 146 -4.62 10.15 -18.32
C ASN A 146 -3.28 10.89 -18.22
N GLY A 147 -2.19 10.12 -18.41
CA GLY A 147 -0.82 10.64 -18.41
C GLY A 147 -0.17 10.73 -17.03
N THR A 148 1.06 11.26 -17.02
CA THR A 148 1.92 11.32 -15.83
C THR A 148 1.33 12.20 -14.73
N VAL A 149 0.79 13.37 -15.09
CA VAL A 149 0.23 14.33 -14.12
C VAL A 149 -1.00 13.75 -13.43
N GLY A 150 -1.95 13.21 -14.19
CA GLY A 150 -3.15 12.57 -13.62
C GLY A 150 -2.80 11.40 -12.70
N THR A 151 -1.82 10.59 -13.10
CA THR A 151 -1.30 9.48 -12.27
C THR A 151 -0.70 9.99 -10.96
N ILE A 152 0.12 11.04 -10.98
CA ILE A 152 0.72 11.62 -9.78
C ILE A 152 -0.35 12.17 -8.84
N CYS A 153 -1.33 12.92 -9.36
CA CYS A 153 -2.44 13.44 -8.56
C CYS A 153 -3.23 12.32 -7.90
N TRP A 154 -3.51 11.24 -8.64
CA TRP A 154 -4.20 10.07 -8.08
C TRP A 154 -3.38 9.38 -6.98
N ILE A 155 -2.07 9.22 -7.16
CA ILE A 155 -1.17 8.63 -6.16
C ILE A 155 -1.18 9.46 -4.86
N ILE A 156 -1.09 10.80 -4.98
CA ILE A 156 -1.12 11.69 -3.81
C ILE A 156 -2.48 11.56 -3.12
N SER A 157 -3.58 11.57 -3.88
CA SER A 157 -4.92 11.40 -3.33
C SER A 157 -5.07 10.06 -2.59
N TYR A 158 -4.72 8.94 -3.23
CA TYR A 158 -4.76 7.64 -2.57
C TYR A 158 -3.91 7.64 -1.29
N THR A 159 -2.72 8.25 -1.33
CA THR A 159 -1.81 8.27 -0.17
C THR A 159 -2.40 9.04 1.00
N LEU A 160 -3.04 10.19 0.74
CA LEU A 160 -3.73 10.98 1.77
C LEU A 160 -4.90 10.20 2.37
N TRP A 161 -5.75 9.62 1.53
CA TRP A 161 -6.89 8.82 1.99
C TRP A 161 -6.47 7.59 2.80
N ASN A 162 -5.44 6.86 2.32
CA ASN A 162 -4.96 5.67 3.01
C ASN A 162 -4.22 6.02 4.31
N TRP A 163 -3.57 7.18 4.37
CA TRP A 163 -2.99 7.71 5.60
C TRP A 163 -4.07 7.96 6.65
N ASP A 164 -5.16 8.64 6.30
CA ASP A 164 -6.25 8.90 7.24
C ASP A 164 -6.86 7.59 7.74
N PHE A 165 -7.21 6.65 6.85
CA PHE A 165 -7.68 5.31 7.21
C PHE A 165 -6.76 4.64 8.24
N VAL A 166 -5.45 4.61 7.96
CA VAL A 166 -4.48 3.96 8.85
C VAL A 166 -4.37 4.68 10.20
N SER A 167 -4.33 6.01 10.19
CA SER A 167 -4.17 6.80 11.41
C SER A 167 -5.37 6.67 12.36
N TYR A 168 -6.56 6.41 11.81
CA TYR A 168 -7.78 6.13 12.57
C TYR A 168 -7.85 4.70 13.10
N ASP A 169 -7.43 3.73 12.29
CA ASP A 169 -7.71 2.32 12.55
C ASP A 169 -6.60 1.56 13.28
N PHE A 170 -5.40 2.12 13.33
CA PHE A 170 -4.24 1.47 13.93
C PHE A 170 -3.66 2.28 15.10
N PRO A 171 -3.04 1.60 16.09
CA PRO A 171 -2.30 2.29 17.14
C PRO A 171 -1.23 3.24 16.55
N PRO A 172 -0.89 4.36 17.22
CA PRO A 172 0.05 5.35 16.67
C PRO A 172 1.42 4.78 16.26
N SER A 173 1.91 3.76 16.96
CA SER A 173 3.15 3.02 16.62
C SER A 173 3.05 2.29 15.27
N ILE A 174 1.92 1.63 15.01
CA ILE A 174 1.65 0.92 13.75
C ILE A 174 1.31 1.90 12.64
N ALA A 175 0.57 2.97 12.93
CA ALA A 175 0.38 4.08 12.00
C ALA A 175 1.73 4.70 11.58
N LYS A 176 2.69 4.78 12.52
CA LYS A 176 4.05 5.25 12.21
C LYS A 176 4.78 4.31 11.25
N LEU A 177 4.68 2.99 11.42
CA LEU A 177 5.22 2.04 10.44
C LEU A 177 4.63 2.29 9.05
N HIS A 178 3.34 2.57 8.98
CA HIS A 178 2.65 2.79 7.72
C HIS A 178 3.09 4.05 6.97
N LEU A 179 3.74 5.03 7.63
CA LEU A 179 4.46 6.09 6.92
C LEU A 179 5.53 5.50 6.00
N ALA A 180 6.29 4.50 6.43
CA ALA A 180 7.25 3.80 5.58
C ALA A 180 6.55 2.97 4.50
N VAL A 181 5.44 2.33 4.82
CA VAL A 181 4.64 1.52 3.87
C VAL A 181 4.10 2.36 2.72
N LEU A 182 3.59 3.57 3.02
CA LEU A 182 3.04 4.52 2.06
C LEU A 182 4.12 5.28 1.29
N ALA A 183 5.23 5.65 1.96
CA ALA A 183 6.35 6.31 1.30
C ALA A 183 7.12 5.36 0.37
N SER A 184 7.22 4.07 0.70
CA SER A 184 7.96 3.08 -0.07
C SER A 184 7.67 3.08 -1.58
N PRO A 185 6.41 2.97 -2.04
CA PRO A 185 6.10 2.97 -3.46
C PRO A 185 6.30 4.33 -4.13
N ILE A 186 6.20 5.44 -3.39
CA ILE A 186 6.51 6.78 -3.89
C ILE A 186 8.01 6.88 -4.16
N VAL A 187 8.83 6.48 -3.20
CA VAL A 187 10.29 6.44 -3.36
C VAL A 187 10.68 5.51 -4.51
N GLY A 188 10.08 4.33 -4.61
CA GLY A 188 10.32 3.42 -5.74
C GLY A 188 9.94 4.02 -7.11
N ALA A 189 8.81 4.73 -7.18
CA ALA A 189 8.39 5.43 -8.40
C ALA A 189 9.34 6.58 -8.77
N LEU A 190 9.88 7.29 -7.77
CA LEU A 190 10.89 8.33 -7.98
C LEU A 190 12.23 7.76 -8.46
N ILE A 191 12.72 6.68 -7.84
CA ILE A 191 13.95 5.99 -8.25
C ILE A 191 13.85 5.52 -9.70
N THR A 192 12.69 5.00 -10.10
CA THR A 192 12.45 4.50 -11.46
C THR A 192 12.03 5.60 -12.44
N SER A 193 11.81 6.83 -11.96
CA SER A 193 11.26 7.95 -12.75
C SER A 193 9.98 7.59 -13.50
N ASN A 194 9.16 6.70 -12.93
CA ASN A 194 7.97 6.17 -13.58
C ASN A 194 6.82 6.00 -12.56
N PRO A 195 5.87 6.95 -12.51
CA PRO A 195 4.74 6.86 -11.58
C PRO A 195 3.80 5.70 -11.91
N GLY A 196 3.80 5.18 -13.15
CA GLY A 196 2.96 4.05 -13.51
C GLY A 196 3.34 2.73 -12.83
N LEU A 197 4.55 2.65 -12.26
CA LEU A 197 5.00 1.51 -11.48
C LEU A 197 4.53 1.55 -10.03
N TRP A 198 3.87 2.64 -9.61
CA TRP A 198 3.45 2.81 -8.23
C TRP A 198 2.51 1.68 -7.76
N PHE A 199 1.59 1.18 -8.58
CA PHE A 199 0.67 0.11 -8.18
C PHE A 199 1.36 -1.22 -7.86
N ILE A 200 2.31 -1.63 -8.70
CA ILE A 200 3.05 -2.86 -8.46
C ILE A 200 3.95 -2.72 -7.24
N LEU A 201 4.62 -1.56 -7.12
CA LEU A 201 5.46 -1.22 -5.97
C LEU A 201 4.66 -1.18 -4.68
N ARG A 202 3.47 -0.57 -4.70
CA ARG A 202 2.58 -0.44 -3.54
C ARG A 202 2.11 -1.81 -3.08
N GLY A 203 1.69 -2.65 -4.00
CA GLY A 203 1.28 -4.00 -3.64
C GLY A 203 2.44 -4.81 -3.08
N ASN A 204 3.65 -4.68 -3.63
CA ASN A 204 4.83 -5.43 -3.15
C ASN A 204 5.29 -4.94 -1.77
N SER A 205 5.32 -3.62 -1.57
CA SER A 205 5.65 -3.03 -0.28
C SER A 205 4.60 -3.39 0.78
N LEU A 206 3.33 -3.46 0.41
CA LEU A 206 2.25 -3.88 1.29
C LEU A 206 2.39 -5.35 1.71
N THR A 207 2.73 -6.25 0.78
CA THR A 207 3.01 -7.66 1.12
C THR A 207 4.18 -7.77 2.10
N THR A 208 5.29 -7.09 1.82
CA THR A 208 6.48 -7.10 2.69
C THR A 208 6.16 -6.52 4.08
N ALA A 209 5.40 -5.42 4.12
CA ALA A 209 4.97 -4.80 5.35
C ALA A 209 4.04 -5.72 6.17
N GLY A 210 3.05 -6.35 5.53
CA GLY A 210 2.13 -7.28 6.19
C GLY A 210 2.86 -8.49 6.78
N VAL A 211 3.79 -9.08 6.02
CA VAL A 211 4.68 -10.15 6.51
C VAL A 211 5.46 -9.71 7.75
N THR A 212 6.06 -8.52 7.66
CA THR A 212 6.90 -7.96 8.74
C THR A 212 6.07 -7.65 9.99
N GLU A 213 4.87 -7.09 9.82
CA GLU A 213 3.95 -6.78 10.91
C GLU A 213 3.44 -8.05 11.60
N ILE A 214 2.98 -9.04 10.84
CA ILE A 214 2.48 -10.32 11.39
C ILE A 214 3.61 -11.04 12.16
N ALA A 215 4.80 -11.15 11.57
CA ALA A 215 5.92 -11.86 12.18
C ALA A 215 6.50 -11.15 13.42
N PHE A 216 6.45 -9.81 13.48
CA PHE A 216 7.15 -9.03 14.50
C PHE A 216 6.28 -8.02 15.25
N LYS A 217 4.95 -8.16 15.24
CA LYS A 217 3.96 -7.21 15.78
C LYS A 217 4.36 -6.58 17.11
N LYS A 218 4.58 -7.42 18.15
CA LYS A 218 4.94 -6.97 19.51
C LYS A 218 6.27 -6.20 19.56
N LYS A 219 7.25 -6.58 18.73
CA LYS A 219 8.55 -5.91 18.68
C LYS A 219 8.43 -4.56 17.98
N ILE A 220 7.70 -4.50 16.88
CA ILE A 220 7.48 -3.28 16.09
C ILE A 220 6.76 -2.24 16.93
N ASP A 221 5.63 -2.62 17.53
CA ASP A 221 4.78 -1.77 18.35
C ASP A 221 5.61 -1.01 19.40
N LYS A 222 6.28 -1.78 20.28
CA LYS A 222 7.18 -1.24 21.31
C LYS A 222 8.36 -0.43 20.76
N SER A 223 8.83 -0.74 19.56
CA SER A 223 10.01 -0.09 18.98
C SER A 223 9.72 1.26 18.33
N LEU A 224 8.46 1.48 17.94
CA LEU A 224 8.00 2.65 17.18
C LEU A 224 7.09 3.59 18.00
N GLU A 225 6.72 3.22 19.23
CA GLU A 225 6.11 4.11 20.22
C GLU A 225 6.74 5.51 20.22
N SER A 226 5.88 6.52 20.18
CA SER A 226 6.30 7.90 19.97
C SER A 226 5.18 8.87 20.34
N GLU A 227 5.33 9.60 21.43
CA GLU A 227 4.36 10.63 21.87
C GLU A 227 4.10 11.69 20.79
N ARG A 228 5.16 12.11 20.08
CA ARG A 228 5.03 13.02 18.92
C ARG A 228 4.08 12.52 17.85
N MET A 229 4.03 11.19 17.68
CA MET A 229 3.17 10.56 16.68
C MET A 229 1.72 10.59 17.17
N THR A 230 1.49 10.26 18.44
CA THR A 230 0.18 10.36 19.08
C THR A 230 -0.39 11.77 18.95
N ASN A 231 0.38 12.79 19.36
CA ASN A 231 -0.06 14.18 19.30
C ASN A 231 -0.31 14.65 17.85
N PHE A 232 0.48 14.13 16.89
CA PHE A 232 0.27 14.42 15.47
C PHE A 232 -1.05 13.83 14.95
N VAL A 233 -1.32 12.56 15.26
CA VAL A 233 -2.55 11.87 14.87
C VAL A 233 -3.77 12.59 15.45
N GLU A 234 -3.75 12.91 16.75
CA GLU A 234 -4.84 13.66 17.41
C GLU A 234 -5.12 15.01 16.74
N LYS A 235 -4.07 15.74 16.34
CA LYS A 235 -4.21 17.03 15.65
C LYS A 235 -4.81 16.87 14.25
N VAL A 236 -4.34 15.87 13.49
CA VAL A 236 -4.80 15.61 12.13
C VAL A 236 -6.27 15.16 12.12
N HIS A 237 -6.74 14.51 13.19
CA HIS A 237 -8.12 14.04 13.32
C HIS A 237 -9.15 15.12 13.67
N THR A 238 -8.71 16.37 13.86
CA THR A 238 -9.66 17.48 14.06
C THR A 238 -10.50 17.72 12.82
N PHE A 239 -11.79 17.99 13.00
CA PHE A 239 -12.74 18.17 11.90
C PHE A 239 -12.27 19.17 10.82
N PRO A 240 -11.73 20.35 11.16
CA PRO A 240 -11.27 21.29 10.13
C PRO A 240 -10.13 20.73 9.27
N VAL A 241 -9.21 19.98 9.88
CA VAL A 241 -8.08 19.37 9.16
C VAL A 241 -8.58 18.26 8.26
N GLN A 242 -9.42 17.38 8.77
CA GLN A 242 -10.02 16.29 8.00
C GLN A 242 -10.85 16.80 6.81
N LEU A 243 -11.69 17.81 7.02
CA LEU A 243 -12.47 18.42 5.94
C LEU A 243 -11.55 18.98 4.85
N THR A 244 -10.48 19.69 5.24
CA THR A 244 -9.52 20.26 4.30
C THR A 244 -8.78 19.17 3.52
N LEU A 245 -8.32 18.12 4.19
CA LEU A 245 -7.64 16.98 3.57
C LEU A 245 -8.55 16.26 2.59
N MET A 246 -9.83 16.05 2.93
CA MET A 246 -10.79 15.36 2.08
C MET A 246 -11.22 16.20 0.87
N ILE A 247 -11.34 17.52 1.01
CA ILE A 247 -11.56 18.42 -0.14
C ILE A 247 -10.37 18.34 -1.10
N LEU A 248 -9.14 18.46 -0.58
CA LEU A 248 -7.93 18.33 -1.38
C LEU A 248 -7.86 16.96 -2.07
N ASN A 249 -8.23 15.90 -1.36
CA ASN A 249 -8.28 14.54 -1.87
C ASN A 249 -9.18 14.43 -3.11
N VAL A 250 -10.42 14.94 -3.02
CA VAL A 250 -11.39 14.91 -4.13
C VAL A 250 -10.91 15.74 -5.32
N LEU A 251 -10.35 16.93 -5.07
CA LEU A 251 -9.77 17.77 -6.13
C LEU A 251 -8.65 17.04 -6.87
N LEU A 252 -7.78 16.34 -6.15
CA LEU A 252 -6.71 15.54 -6.75
C LEU A 252 -7.24 14.33 -7.55
N VAL A 253 -8.31 13.66 -7.10
CA VAL A 253 -8.95 12.58 -7.88
C VAL A 253 -9.59 13.12 -9.16
N ALA A 254 -10.13 14.34 -9.13
CA ALA A 254 -10.78 14.94 -10.29
C ALA A 254 -9.80 15.24 -11.43
N VAL A 255 -8.52 15.53 -11.13
CA VAL A 255 -7.50 15.86 -12.15
C VAL A 255 -7.41 14.80 -13.26
N PRO A 256 -7.12 13.51 -12.98
CA PRO A 256 -7.08 12.49 -14.03
C PRO A 256 -8.42 12.31 -14.75
N ALA A 257 -9.57 12.68 -14.17
CA ALA A 257 -10.85 12.64 -14.87
C ALA A 257 -11.08 13.85 -15.81
N LEU A 258 -10.44 14.99 -15.52
CA LEU A 258 -10.62 16.27 -16.24
C LEU A 258 -9.52 16.58 -17.25
N VAL A 259 -8.33 15.98 -17.08
CA VAL A 259 -7.24 16.05 -18.06
C VAL A 259 -7.59 15.11 -19.21
N LEU A 260 -8.30 15.65 -20.21
CA LEU A 260 -8.55 15.07 -21.52
C LEU A 260 -7.57 15.67 -22.54
#